data_AF-A0A3M2ATZ4-F1
#
_entry.id   AF-A0A3M2ATZ4-F1
#
_cell.length_a   1.000
_cell.length_b   1.000
_cell.length_c   1.000
_cell.angle_alpha   90.00
_cell.angle_beta   90.00
_cell.angle_gamma   90.00
#
_symmetry.space_group_name_H-M   'P 1'
#
loop_
_entity.id
_entity.type
_entity.pdbx_description
1 polymer ?
#
loop_
_entity_poly.entity_id
_entity_poly.type
_entity_poly.pdbx_seq_one_letter_code
_entity_poly.pdbx_strand_id
1 'polypeptide(L)'
;MPLDLRLLGRAVSGLLRSPGRERDLIAGFLAVEGVLEHPEDLVAVEPCRGPEGEKLADVWHVASAAGASPRPIAGDRSWSVPPAASAGSAAEKS
;
A
#
# COMPACT_ATOMS: atom_id res chain seq x y z
N MET A 1 10.79 9.60 -8.37
CA MET A 1 11.13 8.16 -8.26
C MET A 1 9.83 7.37 -8.26
N PRO A 2 9.79 6.17 -8.87
CA PRO A 2 8.61 5.33 -8.83
C PRO A 2 8.36 4.85 -7.40
N LEU A 3 7.09 4.92 -6.95
CA LEU A 3 6.61 4.32 -5.71
C LEU A 3 5.82 3.06 -6.02
N ASP A 4 6.12 1.97 -5.34
CA ASP A 4 5.37 0.72 -5.39
C ASP A 4 4.39 0.65 -4.20
N LEU A 5 3.09 0.62 -4.50
CA LEU A 5 2.03 0.58 -3.52
C LEU A 5 1.46 -0.83 -3.40
N ARG A 6 1.43 -1.38 -2.18
CA ARG A 6 0.93 -2.73 -1.90
C ARG A 6 -0.32 -2.68 -1.03
N LEU A 7 -1.36 -3.39 -1.45
CA LEU A 7 -2.61 -3.60 -0.71
C LEU A 7 -2.94 -5.09 -0.73
N LEU A 8 -3.20 -5.67 0.44
CA LEU A 8 -3.43 -7.13 0.57
C LEU A 8 -2.28 -7.95 -0.07
N GLY A 9 -1.05 -7.46 0.03
CA GLY A 9 0.14 -8.08 -0.57
C GLY A 9 0.25 -7.98 -2.09
N ARG A 10 -0.70 -7.33 -2.77
CA ARG A 10 -0.70 -7.14 -4.23
C ARG A 10 -0.22 -5.74 -4.60
N ALA A 11 0.56 -5.63 -5.67
CA ALA A 11 0.94 -4.34 -6.23
C ALA A 11 -0.30 -3.70 -6.87
N VAL A 12 -0.61 -2.47 -6.44
CA VAL A 12 -1.82 -1.74 -6.86
C VAL A 12 -1.48 -0.70 -7.93
N SER A 13 -0.32 -0.04 -7.83
CA SER A 13 0.12 0.95 -8.81
C SER A 13 1.60 1.35 -8.65
N GLY A 14 2.21 1.77 -9.76
CA GLY A 14 3.50 2.47 -9.80
C GLY A 14 3.27 3.98 -9.94
N LEU A 15 3.45 4.75 -8.86
CA LEU A 15 3.22 6.20 -8.85
C LEU A 15 4.52 6.96 -9.10
N LEU A 16 4.54 7.88 -10.07
CA LEU A 16 5.63 8.85 -10.20
C LEU A 16 5.40 10.02 -9.25
N ARG A 17 6.41 10.32 -8.42
CA ARG A 17 6.31 11.38 -7.40
C ARG A 17 7.65 12.02 -7.05
N SER A 18 7.54 13.15 -6.34
CA SER A 18 8.60 13.76 -5.54
C SER A 18 8.54 13.23 -4.08
N PRO A 19 9.69 12.87 -3.46
CA PRO A 19 9.75 12.43 -2.06
C PRO A 19 9.14 13.40 -1.03
N GLY A 20 8.61 12.86 0.08
CA GLY A 20 8.32 13.64 1.29
C GLY A 20 6.88 13.69 1.79
N ARG A 21 5.89 13.24 1.01
CA ARG A 21 4.45 13.25 1.39
C ARG A 21 3.70 11.98 0.96
N GLU A 22 4.31 10.83 1.17
CA GLU A 22 3.82 9.55 0.66
C GLU A 22 2.44 9.19 1.18
N ARG A 23 2.19 9.38 2.48
CA ARG A 23 0.91 9.02 3.11
C ARG A 23 -0.26 9.79 2.52
N ASP A 24 -0.13 11.11 2.41
CA ASP A 24 -1.16 11.98 1.83
C ASP A 24 -1.41 11.62 0.35
N LEU A 25 -0.34 11.38 -0.40
CA LEU A 25 -0.41 11.02 -1.81
C LEU A 25 -1.13 9.68 -2.01
N ILE A 26 -0.77 8.68 -1.21
CA ILE A 26 -1.39 7.35 -1.26
C ILE A 26 -2.87 7.44 -0.88
N ALA A 27 -3.21 8.14 0.20
CA ALA A 27 -4.59 8.31 0.62
C ALA A 27 -5.43 8.99 -0.47
N GLY A 28 -4.92 10.07 -1.07
CA GLY A 28 -5.57 10.75 -2.18
C GLY A 28 -5.73 9.88 -3.42
N PHE A 29 -4.70 9.10 -3.76
CA PHE A 29 -4.74 8.16 -4.89
C PHE A 29 -5.82 7.09 -4.71
N LEU A 30 -5.87 6.44 -3.54
CA LEU A 30 -6.87 5.41 -3.24
C LEU A 30 -8.30 5.96 -3.32
N ALA A 31 -8.51 7.19 -2.88
CA ALA A 31 -9.80 7.87 -2.92
C ALA A 31 -10.22 8.25 -4.36
N VAL A 32 -9.30 8.84 -5.15
CA VAL A 32 -9.60 9.29 -6.52
C VAL A 32 -9.83 8.12 -7.47
N GLU A 33 -9.02 7.06 -7.36
CA GLU A 33 -9.18 5.86 -8.19
C GLU A 33 -10.33 4.97 -7.71
N GLY A 34 -10.92 5.26 -6.54
CA GLY A 34 -11.99 4.45 -5.93
C GLY A 34 -11.54 3.01 -5.70
N VAL A 35 -10.30 2.85 -5.22
CA VAL A 35 -9.72 1.56 -4.81
C VAL A 35 -10.39 1.09 -3.54
N LEU A 36 -10.57 2.01 -2.60
CA LEU A 36 -11.36 1.79 -1.39
C LEU A 36 -12.75 2.37 -1.60
N GLU A 37 -13.77 1.71 -1.07
CA GLU A 37 -15.16 2.12 -1.22
C GLU A 37 -15.49 3.25 -0.25
N HIS A 38 -14.94 3.17 0.96
CA HIS A 38 -15.16 4.13 2.03
C HIS A 38 -13.84 4.60 2.68
N PRO A 39 -13.79 5.84 3.22
CA PRO A 39 -12.61 6.34 3.95
C PRO A 39 -12.19 5.45 5.14
N GLU A 40 -13.17 4.87 5.84
CA GLU A 40 -12.96 3.93 6.94
C GLU A 40 -12.28 2.62 6.54
N ASP A 41 -12.28 2.29 5.24
CA ASP A 41 -11.55 1.13 4.75
C ASP A 41 -10.02 1.33 4.80
N LEU A 42 -9.53 2.57 4.97
CA LEU A 42 -8.10 2.87 5.09
C LEU A 42 -7.66 2.84 6.56
N VAL A 43 -7.01 1.75 6.97
CA VAL A 43 -6.55 1.57 8.36
C VAL A 43 -5.16 2.16 8.59
N ALA A 44 -4.22 1.92 7.67
CA ALA A 44 -2.85 2.43 7.81
C ALA A 44 -2.14 2.58 6.46
N VAL A 45 -1.18 3.51 6.42
CA VAL A 45 -0.22 3.67 5.31
C VAL A 45 1.20 3.72 5.88
N GLU A 46 1.96 2.67 5.58
CA GLU A 46 3.25 2.41 6.24
C GLU A 46 4.33 2.03 5.24
N PRO A 47 5.59 2.40 5.49
CA PRO A 47 6.68 1.93 4.66
C PRO A 47 6.87 0.43 4.85
N CYS A 48 7.02 -0.33 3.75
CA CYS A 48 7.37 -1.74 3.83
C CYS A 48 8.76 -1.89 4.45
N ARG A 49 8.92 -2.98 5.22
CA ARG A 49 10.21 -3.38 5.77
C ARG A 49 10.63 -4.73 5.19
N GLY A 50 11.93 -4.88 4.96
CA GLY A 50 12.54 -6.13 4.57
C GLY A 50 12.61 -7.12 5.74
N PRO A 51 13.12 -8.33 5.49
CA PRO A 51 13.19 -9.39 6.50
C PRO A 51 14.06 -9.03 7.71
N GLU A 52 15.02 -8.11 7.56
CA GLU A 52 15.88 -7.64 8.66
C GLU A 52 15.36 -6.33 9.29
N GLY A 53 14.13 -5.92 8.95
CA GLY A 53 13.48 -4.72 9.49
C GLY A 53 13.92 -3.42 8.83
N GLU A 54 14.77 -3.49 7.81
CA GLU A 54 15.20 -2.34 7.02
C GLU A 54 14.04 -1.80 6.19
N LYS A 55 13.91 -0.47 6.11
CA LYS A 55 12.88 0.15 5.25
C LYS A 55 13.20 -0.14 3.78
N LEU A 56 12.25 -0.72 3.06
CA LEU A 56 12.34 -0.86 1.61
C LEU A 56 12.17 0.52 0.96
N ALA A 57 13.07 0.86 0.03
CA ALA A 57 13.02 2.12 -0.69
C ALA A 57 11.78 2.16 -1.59
N ASP A 58 10.99 3.22 -1.43
CA ASP A 58 9.81 3.51 -2.25
C ASP A 58 8.71 2.43 -2.29
N VAL A 59 8.73 1.46 -1.37
CA VAL A 59 7.66 0.47 -1.21
C VAL A 59 6.80 0.81 0.00
N TRP A 60 5.50 0.90 -0.21
CA TRP A 60 4.52 1.25 0.82
C TRP A 60 3.42 0.22 0.91
N HIS A 61 3.01 -0.10 2.14
CA HIS A 61 1.91 -0.98 2.44
C HIS A 61 0.69 -0.17 2.89
N VAL A 62 -0.47 -0.60 2.43
CA VAL A 62 -1.78 -0.12 2.85
C VAL A 62 -2.47 -1.24 3.59
N ALA A 63 -2.80 -0.99 4.86
CA ALA A 63 -3.70 -1.86 5.61
C ALA A 63 -5.14 -1.40 5.38
N SER A 64 -6.03 -2.35 5.08
CA SER A 64 -7.45 -2.08 4.92
C SER A 64 -8.28 -2.64 6.08
N ALA A 65 -9.50 -2.13 6.24
CA ALA A 65 -10.46 -2.69 7.18
C ALA A 65 -10.78 -4.16 6.84
N ALA A 66 -11.15 -4.92 7.87
CA ALA A 66 -11.59 -6.30 7.69
C ALA A 66 -12.88 -6.32 6.86
N GLY A 67 -12.88 -7.07 5.76
CA GLY A 67 -14.03 -7.15 4.85
C GLY A 67 -14.08 -6.09 3.76
N ALA A 68 -13.13 -5.12 3.74
CA ALA A 68 -12.98 -4.24 2.60
C ALA A 68 -12.73 -5.05 1.32
N SER A 69 -13.33 -4.63 0.21
CA SER A 69 -13.15 -5.27 -1.10
C SER A 69 -12.48 -4.30 -2.08
N PRO A 70 -11.14 -4.15 -2.03
CA PRO A 70 -10.46 -3.19 -2.86
C PRO A 70 -10.68 -3.44 -4.35
N ARG A 71 -10.98 -2.39 -5.10
CA ARG A 71 -11.12 -2.49 -6.55
C ARG A 71 -9.74 -2.56 -7.23
N PRO A 72 -9.57 -3.43 -8.22
CA PRO A 72 -8.34 -3.48 -9.01
C PRO A 72 -8.21 -2.21 -9.86
N ILE A 73 -6.99 -1.67 -9.96
CA ILE A 73 -6.67 -0.56 -10.86
C ILE A 73 -6.23 -1.15 -12.21
N ALA A 74 -6.71 -0.57 -13.32
CA ALA A 74 -6.29 -0.97 -14.66
C ALA A 74 -4.83 -0.54 -14.94
N GLY A 75 -3.99 -1.48 -15.38
CA GLY A 75 -2.61 -1.21 -15.79
C GLY A 75 -1.53 -1.55 -14.76
N ASP A 76 -1.66 -2.70 -14.10
CA ASP A 76 -0.75 -3.29 -13.11
C ASP A 76 0.67 -3.54 -13.64
N ARG A 77 1.43 -2.49 -13.93
CA ARG A 77 2.85 -2.62 -14.22
C ARG A 77 3.61 -2.69 -12.90
N SER A 78 3.62 -3.88 -12.31
CA SER A 78 4.55 -4.19 -11.23
C SER A 78 5.98 -4.01 -11.73
N TRP A 79 6.74 -3.17 -11.05
CA TRP A 79 8.20 -3.18 -11.16
C TRP A 79 8.70 -4.30 -10.23
N SER A 80 9.69 -5.09 -10.67
CA SER A 80 10.21 -6.21 -9.88
C SER A 80 10.83 -5.70 -8.57
N VAL A 81 10.09 -5.83 -7.48
CA VAL A 81 10.57 -5.65 -6.10
C VAL A 81 10.64 -7.02 -5.43
N PRO A 82 11.72 -7.35 -4.69
CA PRO A 82 11.76 -8.59 -3.91
C PRO A 82 10.57 -8.66 -2.93
N PRO A 83 10.06 -9.86 -2.63
CA PRO A 83 8.91 -10.01 -1.74
C PRO A 83 9.22 -9.39 -0.37
N ALA A 84 8.55 -8.28 -0.04
CA ALA A 84 8.58 -7.73 1.31
C ALA A 84 7.94 -8.75 2.27
N ALA A 85 8.54 -8.92 3.46
CA ALA A 85 7.87 -9.59 4.56
C ALA A 85 6.56 -8.85 4.82
N SER A 86 5.44 -9.60 4.85
CA SER A 86 4.14 -9.02 5.15
C SER A 86 4.23 -8.26 6.47
N ALA A 87 3.89 -6.96 6.44
CA ALA A 87 3.66 -6.22 7.67
C ALA A 87 2.57 -6.99 8.43
N GLY A 88 2.93 -7.47 9.64
CA GLY A 88 2.12 -8.40 10.41
C GLY A 88 0.68 -7.92 10.51
N SER A 89 -0.25 -8.83 10.20
CA SER A 89 -1.67 -8.66 10.46
C SER A 89 -1.88 -8.34 11.93
N ALA A 90 -2.16 -7.08 12.26
CA ALA A 90 -2.62 -6.71 13.59
C ALA A 90 -4.09 -7.13 13.71
N ALA A 91 -4.31 -8.41 14.01
CA ALA A 91 -5.58 -8.92 14.50
C ALA A 91 -5.33 -10.21 15.30
N GLU A 92 -5.16 -10.10 16.61
CA GLU A 92 -6.00 -10.85 17.55
C GLU A 92 -5.93 -10.20 18.95
N LYS A 93 -7.09 -9.78 19.46
CA LYS A 93 -7.30 -9.36 20.84
C LYS A 93 -8.52 -10.14 21.33
N SER A 94 -8.31 -11.22 22.08
CA SER A 94 -9.12 -11.68 23.22
C SER A 94 -8.53 -12.96 23.80
#